data_AF-A0A8H5RJ24-F1
#
_entry.id   AF-A0A8H5RJ24-F1
#
_cell.length_a   1.000
_cell.length_b   1.000
_cell.length_c   1.000
_cell.angle_alpha   90.00
_cell.angle_beta   90.00
_cell.angle_gamma   90.00
#
_symmetry.space_group_name_H-M   'P 1'
#
loop_
_entity.id
_entity.type
_entity.pdbx_description
1 polymer ?
#
loop_
_entity_poly.entity_id
_entity_poly.type
_entity_poly.pdbx_seq_one_letter_code
_entity_poly.pdbx_strand_id
1 'polypeptide(L)'
;MLFLTKHDRRCSAPLSLARDRLLTLDDFETLKSPTETIAEEELGSTPNWDLQPKFDPRKKAFLGRILRDFGHTWRHILPREVNNATFMRLAYAVIWILSLDFTIIERTGFENVIGRGGPYVTVADLPRWDVPDETIVQIGSCWFVLARDTPKGIEMIREHMGTSTAMADSTTSTVTYAILTLKQIVCCKVHNGELALTQREPLFSDTYPSDAATDLLLWASDPHHAEPKPYRLNYLPVEIQDRIIRQGTTSSIAAAKLGIQLALGPSFSWTEGHGKIRLEEVFRHRTEASPVESQIFLNGVMSGLSYKCEAAPHRFKVDLSSLPRPRAAVSSS
;
A
#
# COMPACT_ATOMS: atom_id res chain seq x y z
N MET A 1 -1.76 -15.54 22.41
CA MET A 1 -1.42 -14.23 22.99
C MET A 1 -2.60 -13.28 22.83
N LEU A 2 -2.84 -12.44 23.83
CA LEU A 2 -3.65 -11.23 23.74
C LEU A 2 -2.71 -10.03 23.62
N PHE A 3 -3.12 -9.03 22.84
CA PHE A 3 -2.31 -7.84 22.57
C PHE A 3 -3.05 -6.60 23.03
N LEU A 4 -2.31 -5.69 23.65
CA LEU A 4 -2.78 -4.37 24.03
C LEU A 4 -1.97 -3.32 23.26
N THR A 5 -2.64 -2.55 22.42
CA THR A 5 -2.04 -1.42 21.70
C THR A 5 -2.46 -0.13 22.40
N LYS A 6 -1.53 0.52 23.12
CA LYS A 6 -1.68 1.92 23.54
C LYS A 6 -0.96 2.82 22.53
N HIS A 7 -1.32 4.11 22.50
CA HIS A 7 -0.77 5.10 21.56
C HIS A 7 0.76 5.07 21.43
N ASP A 8 1.47 4.70 22.51
CA ASP A 8 2.94 4.78 22.56
C ASP A 8 3.62 3.41 22.71
N ARG A 9 2.89 2.31 22.96
CA ARG A 9 3.47 0.99 23.26
C ARG A 9 2.56 -0.18 22.87
N ARG A 10 3.17 -1.25 22.34
CA ARG A 10 2.54 -2.56 22.15
C ARG A 10 2.96 -3.48 23.30
N CYS A 11 1.98 -4.09 23.96
CA CYS A 11 2.21 -5.07 25.01
C CYS A 11 1.48 -6.37 24.71
N SER A 12 1.99 -7.50 25.19
CA SER A 12 1.39 -8.82 24.99
C SER A 12 1.29 -9.63 26.27
N ALA A 13 0.22 -10.41 26.39
CA ALA A 13 0.03 -11.40 27.44
C ALA A 13 -0.26 -12.79 26.82
N PRO A 14 0.22 -13.89 27.41
CA PRO A 14 -0.18 -15.24 27.02
C PRO A 14 -1.70 -15.44 27.04
N LEU A 15 -2.23 -16.21 26.08
CA LEU A 15 -3.66 -16.55 26.04
C LEU A 15 -4.06 -17.48 27.20
N SER A 16 -3.12 -18.26 27.73
CA SER A 16 -3.30 -19.09 28.91
C SER A 16 -3.68 -18.26 30.13
N LEU A 17 -2.99 -17.14 30.38
CA LEU A 17 -3.28 -16.26 31.52
C LEU A 17 -4.72 -15.71 31.49
N ALA A 18 -5.25 -15.42 30.31
CA ALA A 18 -6.63 -14.94 30.16
C ALA A 18 -7.70 -16.03 30.29
N ARG A 19 -7.31 -17.30 30.15
CA ARG A 19 -8.19 -18.43 30.44
C ARG A 19 -8.27 -18.69 31.95
N ASP A 20 -7.21 -18.39 32.68
CA ASP A 20 -7.08 -18.68 34.10
C ASP A 20 -7.58 -17.54 35.00
N ARG A 21 -7.48 -16.28 34.57
CA ARG A 21 -7.97 -15.11 35.33
C ARG A 21 -8.25 -13.87 34.47
N LEU A 22 -8.96 -12.93 35.08
CA LEU A 22 -9.07 -11.55 34.57
C LEU A 22 -7.67 -10.92 34.49
N LEU A 23 -7.34 -10.39 33.31
CA LEU A 23 -6.07 -9.72 33.06
C LEU A 23 -6.07 -8.29 33.58
N THR A 24 -4.98 -7.88 34.22
CA THR A 24 -4.65 -6.49 34.55
C THR A 24 -3.57 -5.96 33.62
N LEU A 25 -3.31 -4.64 33.64
CA LEU A 25 -2.28 -4.04 32.78
C LEU A 25 -0.86 -4.57 33.06
N ASP A 26 -0.61 -5.04 34.28
CA ASP A 26 0.70 -5.57 34.70
C ASP A 26 1.00 -6.95 34.10
N ASP A 27 -0.04 -7.64 33.60
CA ASP A 27 0.10 -8.95 32.95
C ASP A 27 0.61 -8.84 31.51
N PHE A 28 0.70 -7.61 31.00
CA PHE A 28 1.14 -7.34 29.64
C PHE A 28 2.61 -6.93 29.64
N GLU A 29 3.46 -7.82 29.13
CA GLU A 29 4.86 -7.51 28.89
C GLU A 29 4.97 -6.58 27.68
N THR A 30 5.83 -5.56 27.76
CA THR A 30 6.13 -4.72 26.60
C THR A 30 6.79 -5.61 25.56
N LEU A 31 6.19 -5.69 24.37
CA LEU A 31 6.87 -6.32 23.24
C LEU A 31 8.13 -5.51 23.01
N LYS A 32 9.28 -6.11 23.33
CA LYS A 32 10.55 -5.58 22.84
C LYS A 32 10.39 -5.56 21.32
N SER A 33 10.43 -4.37 20.72
CA SER A 33 10.80 -4.24 19.32
C SER A 33 12.02 -5.12 19.16
N PRO A 34 12.07 -6.06 18.18
CA PRO A 34 13.28 -6.83 17.93
C PRO A 34 14.38 -5.81 17.76
N THR A 35 15.18 -5.67 18.81
CA THR A 35 16.27 -4.71 18.83
C THR A 35 17.19 -5.20 17.73
N GLU A 36 17.56 -4.28 16.87
CA GLU A 36 18.55 -4.39 15.81
C GLU A 36 19.89 -4.81 16.45
N THR A 37 20.01 -6.06 16.87
CA THR A 37 21.19 -6.57 17.59
C THR A 37 21.75 -7.81 16.92
N ILE A 38 21.28 -8.17 15.74
CA ILE A 38 21.85 -9.26 14.96
C ILE A 38 22.14 -8.73 13.55
N ALA A 39 23.45 -8.61 13.26
CA ALA A 39 24.08 -8.29 11.97
C ALA A 39 24.31 -6.80 11.59
N GLU A 40 24.81 -5.98 12.51
CA GLU A 40 25.69 -4.86 12.11
C GLU A 40 27.15 -5.31 11.90
N GLU A 41 27.61 -6.38 12.53
CA GLU A 41 29.02 -6.79 12.47
C GLU A 41 29.43 -7.52 11.17
N GLU A 42 28.51 -8.10 10.39
CA GLU A 42 28.87 -8.83 9.15
C GLU A 42 28.77 -8.01 7.85
N LEU A 43 28.24 -6.78 7.89
CA LEU A 43 28.02 -5.97 6.67
C LEU A 43 28.91 -4.72 6.58
N GLY A 44 29.85 -4.53 7.51
CA GLY A 44 30.72 -3.34 7.58
C GLY A 44 31.65 -3.12 6.36
N SER A 45 31.67 -4.04 5.39
CA SER A 45 32.50 -3.97 4.18
C SER A 45 31.72 -3.89 2.86
N THR A 46 30.38 -3.90 2.89
CA THR A 46 29.61 -3.83 1.63
C THR A 46 29.60 -2.38 1.12
N PRO A 47 29.97 -2.11 -0.14
CA PRO A 47 29.94 -0.77 -0.69
C PRO A 47 28.53 -0.17 -0.56
N ASN A 48 28.43 0.98 0.10
CA ASN A 48 27.16 1.70 0.22
C ASN A 48 26.84 2.36 -1.13
N TRP A 49 25.79 1.87 -1.77
CA TRP A 49 25.28 2.46 -2.99
C TRP A 49 24.35 3.63 -2.63
N ASP A 50 24.85 4.85 -2.83
CA ASP A 50 24.01 6.05 -2.77
C ASP A 50 23.11 6.11 -4.00
N LEU A 51 21.90 5.59 -3.85
CA LEU A 51 20.88 5.60 -4.89
C LEU A 51 20.08 6.90 -4.81
N GLN A 52 20.01 7.61 -5.92
CA GLN A 52 19.15 8.78 -6.09
C GLN A 52 17.91 8.37 -6.90
N PRO A 53 16.84 7.89 -6.24
CA PRO A 53 15.68 7.32 -6.94
C PRO A 53 14.97 8.41 -7.75
N LYS A 54 14.88 8.17 -9.05
CA LYS A 54 13.96 8.88 -9.94
C LYS A 54 12.78 7.96 -10.21
N PHE A 55 11.57 8.48 -10.23
CA PHE A 55 10.33 7.75 -10.55
C PHE A 55 9.32 8.77 -11.09
N ASP A 56 8.31 8.28 -11.80
CA ASP A 56 7.20 9.13 -12.25
C ASP A 56 6.46 9.73 -11.02
N PRO A 57 6.29 11.06 -10.92
CA PRO A 57 5.57 11.68 -9.80
C PRO A 57 4.12 11.19 -9.68
N ARG A 58 3.50 10.72 -10.76
CA ARG A 58 2.16 10.10 -10.75
C ARG A 58 2.17 8.78 -10.00
N LYS A 59 3.20 7.95 -10.20
CA LYS A 59 3.40 6.70 -9.46
C LYS A 59 3.54 7.00 -7.97
N LYS A 60 4.40 7.95 -7.57
CA LYS A 60 4.56 8.30 -6.14
C LYS A 60 3.27 8.82 -5.51
N ALA A 61 2.57 9.73 -6.19
CA ALA A 61 1.33 10.30 -5.66
C ALA A 61 0.27 9.22 -5.41
N PHE A 62 0.12 8.26 -6.33
CA PHE A 62 -0.91 7.22 -6.23
C PHE A 62 -0.44 5.98 -5.46
N LEU A 63 0.58 5.27 -5.95
CA LEU A 63 1.05 4.03 -5.37
C LEU A 63 1.65 4.23 -3.98
N GLY A 64 2.33 5.36 -3.72
CA GLY A 64 2.85 5.66 -2.40
C GLY A 64 1.74 5.77 -1.35
N ARG A 65 0.59 6.34 -1.73
CA ARG A 65 -0.58 6.39 -0.85
C ARG A 65 -1.24 5.02 -0.68
N ILE A 66 -1.38 4.25 -1.76
CA ILE A 66 -1.92 2.87 -1.70
C ILE A 66 -1.06 1.98 -0.79
N LEU A 67 0.27 2.02 -0.93
CA LEU A 67 1.19 1.24 -0.09
C LEU A 67 1.09 1.64 1.39
N ARG A 68 0.98 2.95 1.68
CA ARG A 68 0.77 3.44 3.04
C ARG A 68 -0.55 2.95 3.63
N ASP A 69 -1.63 3.07 2.88
CA ASP A 69 -2.96 2.64 3.31
C ASP A 69 -3.04 1.10 3.42
N PHE A 70 -2.29 0.36 2.60
CA PHE A 70 -2.10 -1.10 2.72
C PHE A 70 -1.40 -1.46 4.02
N GLY A 71 -0.28 -0.79 4.30
CA GLY A 71 0.45 -0.92 5.56
C GLY A 71 -0.43 -0.65 6.78
N HIS A 72 -1.24 0.40 6.71
CA HIS A 72 -2.20 0.74 7.75
C HIS A 72 -3.30 -0.33 7.89
N THR A 73 -3.92 -0.77 6.80
CA THR A 73 -4.99 -1.78 6.80
C THR A 73 -4.53 -3.10 7.41
N TRP A 74 -3.29 -3.53 7.13
CA TRP A 74 -2.72 -4.79 7.61
C TRP A 74 -1.74 -4.65 8.79
N ARG A 75 -1.78 -3.51 9.49
CA ARG A 75 -0.87 -3.15 10.61
C ARG A 75 -0.85 -4.13 11.78
N HIS A 76 -1.88 -4.97 11.91
CA HIS A 76 -1.95 -6.02 12.93
C HIS A 76 -1.12 -7.25 12.59
N ILE A 77 -0.75 -7.44 11.32
CA ILE A 77 0.04 -8.58 10.84
C ILE A 77 1.46 -8.14 10.48
N LEU A 78 1.61 -7.07 9.69
CA LEU A 78 2.89 -6.71 9.04
C LEU A 78 4.10 -6.57 9.98
N PRO A 79 3.97 -6.02 11.20
CA PRO A 79 5.11 -5.92 12.11
C PRO A 79 5.49 -7.24 12.79
N ARG A 80 4.62 -8.27 12.74
CA ARG A 80 4.76 -9.51 13.50
C ARG A 80 5.53 -10.57 12.73
N GLU A 81 6.09 -11.53 13.45
CA GLU A 81 6.54 -12.78 12.84
C GLU A 81 5.33 -13.59 12.40
N VAL A 82 5.30 -13.90 11.11
CA VAL A 82 4.22 -14.65 10.48
C VAL A 82 4.74 -15.93 9.84
N ASN A 83 3.86 -16.89 9.58
CA ASN A 83 4.21 -18.08 8.82
C ASN A 83 4.56 -17.71 7.36
N ASN A 84 5.16 -18.66 6.63
CA ASN A 84 5.67 -18.37 5.29
C ASN A 84 4.56 -18.01 4.31
N ALA A 85 3.43 -18.72 4.36
CA ALA A 85 2.29 -18.44 3.49
C ALA A 85 1.76 -17.02 3.66
N THR A 86 1.59 -16.53 4.90
CA THR A 86 1.14 -15.16 5.16
C THR A 86 2.18 -14.12 4.75
N PHE A 87 3.48 -14.39 4.99
CA PHE A 87 4.56 -13.53 4.49
C PHE A 87 4.48 -13.39 2.97
N MET A 88 4.45 -14.51 2.25
CA MET A 88 4.39 -14.53 0.78
C MET A 88 3.16 -13.80 0.26
N ARG A 89 1.98 -14.01 0.87
CA ARG A 89 0.75 -13.26 0.56
C ARG A 89 0.93 -11.75 0.65
N LEU A 90 1.47 -11.25 1.75
CA LEU A 90 1.66 -9.82 1.93
C LEU A 90 2.77 -9.27 1.02
N ALA A 91 3.84 -10.04 0.78
CA ALA A 91 4.93 -9.64 -0.12
C ALA A 91 4.44 -9.53 -1.58
N TYR A 92 3.69 -10.51 -2.07
CA TYR A 92 3.07 -10.46 -3.39
C TYR A 92 2.03 -9.34 -3.52
N ALA A 93 1.31 -9.00 -2.45
CA ALA A 93 0.43 -7.85 -2.47
C ALA A 93 1.19 -6.55 -2.76
N VAL A 94 2.38 -6.36 -2.18
CA VAL A 94 3.26 -5.21 -2.48
C VAL A 94 3.72 -5.26 -3.94
N ILE A 95 4.14 -6.43 -4.43
CA ILE A 95 4.54 -6.64 -5.84
C ILE A 95 3.40 -6.26 -6.79
N TRP A 96 2.20 -6.79 -6.59
CA TRP A 96 1.03 -6.49 -7.41
C TRP A 96 0.63 -5.02 -7.37
N ILE A 97 0.69 -4.37 -6.20
CA ILE A 97 0.45 -2.93 -6.09
C ILE A 97 1.47 -2.15 -6.93
N LEU A 98 2.77 -2.48 -6.82
CA LEU A 98 3.84 -1.83 -7.56
C LEU A 98 3.73 -2.03 -9.08
N SER A 99 3.36 -3.23 -9.50
CA SER A 99 3.16 -3.59 -10.90
C SER A 99 1.81 -3.11 -11.47
N LEU A 100 0.97 -2.45 -10.66
CA LEU A 100 -0.42 -2.09 -11.00
C LEU A 100 -1.28 -3.30 -11.38
N ASP A 101 -0.89 -4.49 -10.91
CA ASP A 101 -1.55 -5.78 -11.16
C ASP A 101 -2.62 -6.06 -10.12
N PHE A 102 -3.58 -5.14 -10.01
CA PHE A 102 -4.74 -5.27 -9.14
C PHE A 102 -5.99 -4.80 -9.86
N THR A 103 -7.15 -5.36 -9.56
CA THR A 103 -8.40 -4.93 -10.16
C THR A 103 -9.09 -3.93 -9.26
N ILE A 104 -9.68 -2.89 -9.85
CA ILE A 104 -10.53 -1.95 -9.12
C ILE A 104 -11.97 -2.34 -9.42
N ILE A 105 -12.72 -2.66 -8.37
CA ILE A 105 -14.15 -2.93 -8.45
C ILE A 105 -14.88 -1.74 -7.86
N GLU A 106 -15.67 -1.09 -8.71
CA GLU A 106 -16.51 0.01 -8.28
C GLU A 106 -17.81 -0.55 -7.72
N ARG A 107 -18.08 -0.22 -6.47
CA ARG A 107 -19.41 -0.36 -5.92
C ARG A 107 -20.15 0.92 -6.25
N THR A 108 -21.21 0.81 -7.02
CA THR A 108 -22.10 1.92 -7.39
C THR A 108 -23.47 1.74 -6.73
N GLY A 109 -24.17 2.83 -6.42
CA GLY A 109 -25.55 2.77 -5.90
C GLY A 109 -25.77 2.59 -4.39
N PHE A 110 -27.04 2.52 -4.00
CA PHE A 110 -27.50 2.34 -2.62
C PHE A 110 -27.39 0.86 -2.21
N GLU A 111 -26.78 0.61 -1.06
CA GLU A 111 -26.66 -0.74 -0.54
C GLU A 111 -26.90 -0.73 0.97
N ASN A 112 -27.90 -1.50 1.39
CA ASN A 112 -28.18 -1.75 2.79
C ASN A 112 -27.39 -2.95 3.26
N VAL A 113 -26.39 -2.71 4.11
CA VAL A 113 -25.69 -3.79 4.80
C VAL A 113 -26.67 -4.41 5.80
N ILE A 114 -27.03 -5.68 5.60
CA ILE A 114 -27.89 -6.41 6.54
C ILE A 114 -27.07 -6.72 7.80
N GLY A 115 -27.29 -5.96 8.88
CA GLY A 115 -26.62 -6.14 10.17
C GLY A 115 -25.92 -4.87 10.67
N ARG A 116 -25.11 -5.00 11.72
CA ARG A 116 -24.15 -3.94 12.11
C ARG A 116 -22.96 -4.06 11.18
N GLY A 117 -22.76 -3.10 10.28
CA GLY A 117 -21.53 -3.01 9.48
C GLY A 117 -20.26 -3.18 10.33
N GLY A 118 -19.15 -3.53 9.69
CA GLY A 118 -17.89 -3.89 10.37
C GLY A 118 -16.66 -3.41 9.60
N PRO A 119 -15.46 -3.46 10.19
CA PRO A 119 -14.24 -3.08 9.50
C PRO A 119 -14.01 -3.98 8.28
N TYR A 120 -13.43 -3.44 7.20
CA TYR A 120 -13.06 -4.25 6.03
C TYR A 120 -12.03 -5.32 6.36
N VAL A 121 -11.15 -5.03 7.32
CA VAL A 121 -10.16 -5.96 7.85
C VAL A 121 -10.18 -5.86 9.38
N THR A 122 -10.44 -6.99 10.03
CA THR A 122 -10.38 -7.12 11.49
C THR A 122 -8.99 -7.57 11.95
N VAL A 123 -8.72 -7.42 13.24
CA VAL A 123 -7.47 -7.89 13.86
C VAL A 123 -7.29 -9.42 13.82
N ALA A 124 -8.33 -10.17 13.48
CA ALA A 124 -8.31 -11.62 13.35
C ALA A 124 -8.19 -12.09 11.89
N ASP A 125 -8.37 -11.19 10.92
CA ASP A 125 -8.28 -11.56 9.52
C ASP A 125 -6.84 -11.81 9.09
N LEU A 126 -6.67 -12.79 8.21
CA LEU A 126 -5.45 -13.10 7.47
C LEU A 126 -5.70 -12.86 5.97
N PRO A 127 -4.66 -12.52 5.19
CA PRO A 127 -4.80 -12.37 3.74
C PRO A 127 -5.27 -13.69 3.12
N ARG A 128 -6.26 -13.59 2.24
CA ARG A 128 -6.97 -14.74 1.65
C ARG A 128 -6.65 -14.99 0.18
N TRP A 129 -5.95 -14.07 -0.48
CA TRP A 129 -5.53 -14.25 -1.87
C TRP A 129 -4.48 -15.36 -1.99
N ASP A 130 -4.53 -16.10 -3.09
CA ASP A 130 -3.54 -17.12 -3.44
C ASP A 130 -2.30 -16.47 -4.02
N VAL A 131 -1.12 -17.05 -3.75
CA VAL A 131 0.16 -16.53 -4.22
C VAL A 131 0.96 -17.57 -5.00
N PRO A 132 1.81 -17.12 -5.92
CA PRO A 132 2.84 -17.96 -6.50
C PRO A 132 3.88 -18.40 -5.46
N ASP A 133 4.56 -19.51 -5.72
CA ASP A 133 5.58 -20.09 -4.83
C ASP A 133 6.97 -19.45 -5.04
N GLU A 134 7.15 -18.67 -6.10
CA GLU A 134 8.42 -18.04 -6.45
C GLU A 134 8.81 -16.97 -5.43
N THR A 135 10.03 -17.06 -4.92
CA THR A 135 10.61 -16.10 -3.97
C THR A 135 11.49 -15.05 -4.64
N ILE A 136 11.78 -15.21 -5.93
CA ILE A 136 12.55 -14.25 -6.73
C ILE A 136 11.69 -13.94 -7.96
N VAL A 137 11.26 -12.69 -8.08
CA VAL A 137 10.29 -12.25 -9.10
C VAL A 137 10.86 -11.07 -9.86
N GLN A 138 10.78 -11.09 -11.19
CA GLN A 138 11.22 -9.96 -12.00
C GLN A 138 10.11 -8.93 -12.16
N ILE A 139 10.39 -7.66 -11.87
CA ILE A 139 9.51 -6.52 -12.18
C ILE A 139 10.31 -5.50 -12.98
N GLY A 140 9.91 -5.30 -14.24
CA GLY A 140 10.69 -4.50 -15.17
C GLY A 140 12.10 -5.08 -15.32
N SER A 141 13.12 -4.30 -14.96
CA SER A 141 14.53 -4.73 -14.98
C SER A 141 15.11 -5.08 -13.61
N CYS A 142 14.33 -5.00 -12.54
CA CYS A 142 14.76 -5.36 -11.20
C CYS A 142 14.22 -6.74 -10.79
N TRP A 143 15.04 -7.49 -10.07
CA TRP A 143 14.64 -8.73 -9.41
C TRP A 143 14.27 -8.48 -7.96
N PHE A 144 13.00 -8.68 -7.62
CA PHE A 144 12.54 -8.64 -6.24
C PHE A 144 12.79 -9.99 -5.56
N VAL A 145 13.55 -9.97 -4.47
CA VAL A 145 13.84 -11.13 -3.63
C VAL A 145 13.00 -11.01 -2.37
N LEU A 146 12.03 -11.92 -2.23
CA LEU A 146 11.10 -12.00 -1.13
C LEU A 146 11.74 -12.84 -0.02
N ALA A 147 12.32 -12.19 0.97
CA ALA A 147 13.06 -12.84 2.06
C ALA A 147 12.63 -12.29 3.41
N ARG A 148 12.67 -13.11 4.47
CA ARG A 148 12.27 -12.68 5.83
C ARG A 148 13.24 -11.70 6.47
N ASP A 149 14.50 -11.77 6.05
CA ASP A 149 15.60 -10.96 6.55
C ASP A 149 16.58 -10.68 5.40
N THR A 150 17.38 -9.63 5.59
CA THR A 150 18.33 -9.17 4.57
C THR A 150 19.45 -10.18 4.32
N PRO A 151 20.10 -10.80 5.34
CA PRO A 151 21.13 -11.82 5.11
C PRO A 151 20.64 -12.97 4.22
N LYS A 152 19.44 -13.51 4.47
CA LYS A 152 18.85 -14.56 3.63
C LYS A 152 18.58 -14.06 2.21
N GLY A 153 18.10 -12.83 2.06
CA GLY A 153 17.92 -12.22 0.74
C GLY A 153 19.23 -12.12 -0.05
N ILE A 154 20.34 -11.76 0.59
CA ILE A 154 21.66 -11.70 -0.07
C ILE A 154 22.14 -13.09 -0.48
N GLU A 155 21.96 -14.11 0.38
CA GLU A 155 22.27 -15.51 0.04
C GLU A 155 21.50 -15.96 -1.22
N MET A 156 20.19 -15.69 -1.26
CA MET A 156 19.35 -16.00 -2.42
C MET A 156 19.80 -15.28 -3.70
N ILE A 157 20.26 -14.02 -3.59
CA ILE A 157 20.83 -13.29 -4.74
C ILE A 157 22.07 -14.01 -5.26
N ARG A 158 22.98 -14.43 -4.37
CA ARG A 158 24.22 -15.13 -4.75
C ARG A 158 23.91 -16.48 -5.42
N GLU A 159 22.95 -17.23 -4.89
CA GLU A 159 22.48 -18.49 -5.49
C GLU A 159 21.85 -18.26 -6.88
N HIS A 160 21.00 -17.23 -7.01
CA HIS A 160 20.39 -16.86 -8.27
C HIS A 160 21.44 -16.43 -9.31
N MET A 161 22.48 -15.70 -8.89
CA MET A 161 23.61 -15.35 -9.76
C MET A 161 24.41 -16.58 -10.23
N GLY A 162 24.57 -17.59 -9.37
CA GLY A 162 25.31 -18.81 -9.72
C GLY A 162 24.54 -19.77 -10.64
N THR A 163 23.22 -19.69 -10.64
CA THR A 163 22.32 -20.56 -11.44
C THR A 163 21.85 -19.91 -12.73
N SER A 164 21.77 -18.58 -12.78
CA SER A 164 21.21 -17.87 -13.91
C SER A 164 22.21 -17.74 -15.07
N THR A 165 21.86 -18.33 -16.21
CA THR A 165 22.48 -18.08 -17.52
C THR A 165 22.29 -16.63 -17.99
N ALA A 166 21.50 -15.80 -17.30
CA ALA A 166 21.31 -14.38 -17.63
C ALA A 166 22.58 -13.53 -17.49
N MET A 167 23.63 -14.05 -16.83
CA MET A 167 24.97 -13.43 -16.81
C MET A 167 25.81 -13.77 -18.05
N ALA A 168 25.42 -14.77 -18.85
CA ALA A 168 26.26 -15.30 -19.94
C ALA A 168 26.28 -14.41 -21.21
N ASP A 169 25.25 -13.60 -21.42
CA ASP A 169 25.09 -12.84 -22.67
C ASP A 169 25.55 -11.38 -22.60
N SER A 170 26.07 -10.91 -21.47
CA SER A 170 26.52 -9.53 -21.35
C SER A 170 27.65 -9.37 -20.34
N THR A 171 28.87 -9.39 -20.85
CA THR A 171 30.12 -9.02 -20.16
C THR A 171 30.13 -7.59 -19.59
N THR A 172 29.01 -6.86 -19.63
CA THR A 172 28.85 -5.47 -19.19
C THR A 172 27.53 -5.17 -18.44
N SER A 173 26.61 -6.13 -18.26
CA SER A 173 25.29 -5.82 -17.69
C SER A 173 25.32 -5.73 -16.16
N THR A 174 25.01 -4.55 -15.64
CA THR A 174 24.62 -4.39 -14.24
C THR A 174 23.26 -5.06 -14.02
N VAL A 175 23.14 -5.91 -13.00
CA VAL A 175 21.84 -6.47 -12.58
C VAL A 175 21.42 -5.83 -11.26
N THR A 176 20.16 -5.44 -11.16
CA THR A 176 19.58 -4.83 -9.96
C THR A 176 18.65 -5.82 -9.27
N TYR A 177 18.77 -5.88 -7.95
CA TYR A 177 17.90 -6.64 -7.07
C TYR A 177 17.28 -5.73 -6.00
N ALA A 178 16.11 -6.08 -5.49
CA ALA A 178 15.49 -5.46 -4.33
C ALA A 178 15.08 -6.54 -3.33
N ILE A 179 15.63 -6.51 -2.13
CA ILE A 179 15.27 -7.43 -1.05
C ILE A 179 14.09 -6.82 -0.29
N LEU A 180 12.95 -7.50 -0.33
CA LEU A 180 11.72 -7.10 0.35
C LEU A 180 11.43 -8.03 1.53
N THR A 181 11.45 -7.48 2.75
CA THR A 181 11.17 -8.25 3.98
C THR A 181 9.85 -7.91 4.66
N LEU A 182 9.04 -7.05 4.05
CA LEU A 182 7.87 -6.36 4.62
C LEU A 182 8.22 -5.40 5.77
N LYS A 183 9.23 -5.70 6.59
CA LYS A 183 9.74 -4.76 7.61
C LYS A 183 10.65 -3.70 7.02
N GLN A 184 11.42 -4.06 6.00
CA GLN A 184 12.39 -3.18 5.34
C GLN A 184 12.53 -3.52 3.86
N ILE A 185 13.10 -2.58 3.12
CA ILE A 185 13.58 -2.76 1.76
C ILE A 185 15.05 -2.38 1.65
N VAL A 186 15.79 -3.14 0.86
CA VAL A 186 17.18 -2.85 0.48
C VAL A 186 17.33 -3.06 -1.02
N CYS A 187 17.86 -2.08 -1.72
CA CYS A 187 18.21 -2.24 -3.13
C CYS A 187 19.68 -2.67 -3.25
N CYS A 188 19.95 -3.47 -4.28
CA CYS A 188 21.21 -4.13 -4.51
C CYS A 188 21.59 -3.97 -5.98
N LYS A 189 22.85 -3.60 -6.22
CA LYS A 189 23.44 -3.60 -7.55
C LYS A 189 24.54 -4.64 -7.60
N VAL A 190 24.48 -5.49 -8.61
CA VAL A 190 25.51 -6.47 -8.91
C VAL A 190 26.25 -6.03 -10.16
N HIS A 191 27.57 -5.86 -10.05
CA HIS A 191 28.44 -5.52 -11.16
C HIS A 191 29.74 -6.33 -11.05
N ASN A 192 30.10 -7.07 -12.10
CA ASN A 192 31.30 -7.93 -12.13
C ASN A 192 31.43 -8.89 -10.93
N GLY A 193 30.30 -9.40 -10.42
CA GLY A 193 30.26 -10.31 -9.27
C GLY A 193 30.36 -9.61 -7.91
N GLU A 194 30.64 -8.30 -7.86
CA GLU A 194 30.58 -7.51 -6.64
C GLU A 194 29.18 -6.99 -6.39
N LEU A 195 28.78 -7.01 -5.12
CA LEU A 195 27.45 -6.64 -4.65
C LEU A 195 27.54 -5.36 -3.83
N ALA A 196 26.83 -4.32 -4.25
CA ALA A 196 26.68 -3.06 -3.53
C ALA A 196 25.23 -2.89 -3.05
N LEU A 197 25.04 -2.44 -1.81
CA LEU A 197 23.73 -2.32 -1.17
C LEU A 197 23.43 -0.86 -0.85
N THR A 198 22.16 -0.47 -0.96
CA THR A 198 21.69 0.80 -0.41
C THR A 198 21.55 0.72 1.11
N GLN A 199 21.32 1.86 1.76
CA GLN A 199 20.82 1.89 3.12
C GLN A 199 19.51 1.09 3.24
N ARG A 200 19.32 0.44 4.41
CA ARG A 200 18.10 -0.29 4.73
C ARG A 200 17.02 0.71 5.14
N GLU A 201 15.88 0.68 4.47
CA GLU A 201 14.78 1.60 4.76
C GLU A 201 13.59 0.86 5.39
N PRO A 202 13.02 1.37 6.50
CA PRO A 202 11.89 0.74 7.17
C PRO A 202 10.60 0.91 6.37
N LEU A 203 9.92 -0.20 6.08
CA LEU A 203 8.73 -0.27 5.26
C LEU A 203 7.45 -0.38 6.11
N PHE A 204 7.14 -1.54 6.69
CA PHE A 204 5.95 -1.72 7.55
C PHE A 204 6.33 -2.06 8.99
N SER A 205 7.18 -1.23 9.58
CA SER A 205 7.59 -1.31 10.99
C SER A 205 6.46 -0.85 11.94
N ASP A 206 6.73 -0.86 13.26
CA ASP A 206 5.81 -0.32 14.26
C ASP A 206 5.63 1.22 14.15
N THR A 207 6.48 1.87 13.36
CA THR A 207 6.41 3.28 12.97
C THR A 207 5.76 3.44 11.58
N TYR A 208 5.38 4.66 11.22
CA TYR A 208 4.87 4.92 9.87
C TYR A 208 5.92 4.55 8.80
N PRO A 209 5.49 4.00 7.64
CA PRO A 209 6.39 3.71 6.53
C PRO A 209 7.24 4.93 6.18
N SER A 210 8.55 4.73 6.05
CA SER A 210 9.46 5.77 5.58
C SER A 210 9.09 6.15 4.14
N ASP A 211 9.05 7.45 3.85
CA ASP A 211 8.88 7.92 2.47
C ASP A 211 10.06 7.42 1.59
N ALA A 212 11.26 7.23 2.17
CA ALA A 212 12.40 6.66 1.47
C ALA A 212 12.22 5.16 1.13
N ALA A 213 11.57 4.38 1.98
CA ALA A 213 11.22 2.99 1.65
C ALA A 213 10.25 2.91 0.46
N THR A 214 9.28 3.83 0.42
CA THR A 214 8.35 3.96 -0.70
C THR A 214 9.10 4.34 -1.98
N ASP A 215 10.03 5.29 -1.89
CA ASP A 215 10.83 5.73 -3.03
C ASP A 215 11.73 4.61 -3.57
N LEU A 216 12.32 3.78 -2.70
CA LEU A 216 13.07 2.58 -3.10
C LEU A 216 12.19 1.54 -3.80
N LEU A 217 10.99 1.26 -3.26
CA LEU A 217 10.05 0.32 -3.90
C LEU A 217 9.64 0.78 -5.30
N LEU A 218 9.31 2.07 -5.44
CA LEU A 218 8.90 2.65 -6.72
C LEU A 218 10.04 2.65 -7.72
N TRP A 219 11.25 3.01 -7.28
CA TRP A 219 12.44 2.94 -8.11
C TRP A 219 12.74 1.50 -8.56
N ALA A 220 12.65 0.53 -7.65
CA ALA A 220 12.89 -0.87 -7.95
C ALA A 220 11.85 -1.43 -8.94
N SER A 221 10.60 -0.96 -8.91
CA SER A 221 9.56 -1.39 -9.86
C SER A 221 9.79 -0.88 -11.29
N ASP A 222 10.61 0.16 -11.48
CA ASP A 222 10.88 0.77 -12.78
C ASP A 222 12.29 1.39 -12.83
N PRO A 223 13.35 0.57 -12.82
CA PRO A 223 14.71 1.08 -12.66
C PRO A 223 15.25 1.78 -13.91
N HIS A 224 14.67 1.46 -15.08
CA HIS A 224 15.25 1.87 -16.36
C HIS A 224 14.57 3.03 -17.04
N HIS A 225 13.42 3.54 -16.56
CA HIS A 225 12.78 4.72 -17.16
C HIS A 225 12.85 4.69 -18.68
N ALA A 226 12.62 3.52 -19.28
CA ALA A 226 12.58 3.45 -20.72
C ALA A 226 11.36 4.29 -21.08
N GLU A 227 11.59 5.54 -21.50
CA GLU A 227 10.52 6.49 -21.78
C GLU A 227 9.57 5.75 -22.72
N PRO A 228 8.35 5.42 -22.26
CA PRO A 228 7.45 4.66 -23.08
C PRO A 228 7.25 5.49 -24.34
N LYS A 229 7.36 4.84 -25.52
CA LYS A 229 7.16 5.53 -26.79
C LYS A 229 5.87 6.35 -26.68
N PRO A 230 5.94 7.68 -26.82
CA PRO A 230 4.80 8.53 -26.52
C PRO A 230 3.63 8.12 -27.40
N TYR A 231 2.50 7.81 -26.78
CA TYR A 231 1.26 7.58 -27.49
C TYR A 231 0.79 8.90 -28.13
N ARG A 232 -0.07 8.82 -29.15
CA ARG A 232 -0.67 10.03 -29.75
C ARG A 232 -1.35 10.93 -28.71
N LEU A 233 -1.86 10.34 -27.63
CA LEU A 233 -2.47 11.05 -26.51
C LEU A 233 -1.48 11.89 -25.70
N ASN A 234 -0.19 11.52 -25.65
CA ASN A 234 0.84 12.28 -24.92
C ASN A 234 1.10 13.67 -25.53
N TYR A 235 0.71 13.90 -26.79
CA TYR A 235 0.83 15.20 -27.45
C TYR A 235 -0.33 16.16 -27.16
N LEU A 236 -1.39 15.68 -26.50
CA LEU A 236 -2.49 16.54 -26.08
C LEU A 236 -2.13 17.29 -24.80
N PRO A 237 -2.70 18.48 -24.55
CA PRO A 237 -2.57 19.15 -23.25
C PRO A 237 -3.00 18.22 -22.11
N VAL A 238 -2.33 18.33 -20.96
CA VAL A 238 -2.52 17.42 -19.82
C VAL A 238 -3.97 17.42 -19.30
N GLU A 239 -4.68 18.53 -19.44
CA GLU A 239 -6.09 18.68 -19.08
C GLU A 239 -7.01 17.87 -20.02
N ILE A 240 -6.65 17.78 -21.30
CA ILE A 240 -7.38 16.98 -22.28
C ILE A 240 -7.10 15.51 -22.04
N GLN A 241 -5.86 15.14 -21.72
CA GLN A 241 -5.51 13.77 -21.33
C GLN A 241 -6.32 13.33 -20.11
N ASP A 242 -6.35 14.13 -19.04
CA ASP A 242 -7.12 13.84 -17.82
C ASP A 242 -8.61 13.66 -18.12
N ARG A 243 -9.17 14.54 -18.96
CA ARG A 243 -10.58 14.45 -19.37
C ARG A 243 -10.89 13.16 -20.13
N ILE A 244 -10.01 12.73 -21.03
CA ILE A 244 -10.17 11.47 -21.78
C ILE A 244 -10.13 10.27 -20.83
N ILE A 245 -9.16 10.23 -19.91
CA ILE A 245 -9.04 9.15 -18.92
C ILE A 245 -10.29 9.06 -18.05
N ARG A 246 -10.77 10.20 -17.53
CA ARG A 246 -11.97 10.26 -16.69
C ARG A 246 -13.24 9.83 -17.43
N GLN A 247 -13.34 10.09 -18.72
CA GLN A 247 -14.49 9.62 -19.52
C GLN A 247 -14.50 8.10 -19.72
N GLY A 248 -13.32 7.47 -19.75
CA GLY A 248 -13.17 6.02 -19.92
C GLY A 248 -13.23 5.22 -18.61
N THR A 249 -13.42 5.86 -17.46
CA THR A 249 -13.35 5.21 -16.15
C THR A 249 -14.52 5.59 -15.26
N THR A 250 -14.88 4.69 -14.36
CA THR A 250 -16.06 4.85 -13.48
C THR A 250 -15.74 5.62 -12.19
N SER A 251 -14.47 5.73 -11.80
CA SER A 251 -14.04 6.46 -10.61
C SER A 251 -12.71 7.19 -10.81
N SER A 252 -12.44 8.16 -9.92
CA SER A 252 -11.14 8.84 -9.84
C SER A 252 -9.98 7.90 -9.51
N ILE A 253 -10.20 6.80 -8.78
CA ILE A 253 -9.15 5.81 -8.45
C ILE A 253 -8.81 4.96 -9.69
N ALA A 254 -9.83 4.54 -10.45
CA ALA A 254 -9.64 3.85 -11.72
C ALA A 254 -8.95 4.75 -12.76
N ALA A 255 -9.34 6.03 -12.82
CA ALA A 255 -8.69 7.03 -13.66
C ALA A 255 -7.20 7.17 -13.33
N ALA A 256 -6.84 7.28 -12.04
CA ALA A 256 -5.46 7.40 -11.60
C ALA A 256 -4.61 6.19 -12.00
N LYS A 257 -5.14 4.97 -11.79
CA LYS A 257 -4.48 3.74 -12.22
C LYS A 257 -4.21 3.75 -13.73
N LEU A 258 -5.22 4.06 -14.53
CA LEU A 258 -5.11 4.09 -15.99
C LEU A 258 -4.14 5.18 -16.48
N GLY A 259 -4.16 6.35 -15.86
CA GLY A 259 -3.23 7.44 -16.17
C GLY A 259 -1.77 7.05 -15.96
N ILE A 260 -1.47 6.30 -14.91
CA ILE A 260 -0.11 5.77 -14.67
C ILE A 260 0.25 4.72 -15.72
N GLN A 261 -0.64 3.78 -16.02
CA GLN A 261 -0.39 2.72 -17.02
C GLN A 261 -0.12 3.28 -18.42
N LEU A 262 -0.81 4.36 -18.78
CA LEU A 262 -0.65 5.03 -20.08
C LEU A 262 0.39 6.15 -20.07
N ALA A 263 0.96 6.47 -18.91
CA ALA A 263 1.79 7.65 -18.71
C ALA A 263 1.11 8.95 -19.18
N LEU A 264 -0.19 9.11 -18.88
CA LEU A 264 -1.03 10.25 -19.25
C LEU A 264 -1.60 10.99 -18.03
N GLY A 265 -1.94 12.26 -18.23
CA GLY A 265 -2.59 13.11 -17.23
C GLY A 265 -1.65 13.60 -16.12
N PRO A 266 -2.18 14.39 -15.17
CA PRO A 266 -1.43 14.94 -14.06
C PRO A 266 -1.26 13.91 -12.91
N SER A 267 -0.42 14.24 -11.94
CA SER A 267 -0.35 13.48 -10.68
C SER A 267 -1.69 13.49 -9.95
N PHE A 268 -2.07 12.33 -9.43
CA PHE A 268 -3.35 12.17 -8.74
C PHE A 268 -3.39 12.96 -7.43
N SER A 269 -4.41 13.82 -7.27
CA SER A 269 -4.51 14.76 -6.14
C SER A 269 -5.17 14.17 -4.90
N TRP A 270 -5.72 12.95 -4.96
CA TRP A 270 -6.57 12.37 -3.90
C TRP A 270 -7.76 13.27 -3.50
N THR A 271 -8.23 14.06 -4.46
CA THR A 271 -9.40 14.93 -4.33
C THR A 271 -10.30 14.78 -5.54
N GLU A 272 -11.61 14.93 -5.32
CA GLU A 272 -12.62 14.91 -6.38
C GLU A 272 -13.60 16.06 -6.14
N GLY A 273 -13.57 17.04 -7.05
CA GLY A 273 -14.25 18.32 -6.85
C GLY A 273 -13.77 19.01 -5.57
N HIS A 274 -14.67 19.16 -4.60
CA HIS A 274 -14.36 19.73 -3.28
C HIS A 274 -14.17 18.67 -2.18
N GLY A 275 -14.34 17.39 -2.50
CA GLY A 275 -14.21 16.27 -1.56
C GLY A 275 -12.80 15.69 -1.55
N LYS A 276 -12.37 15.18 -0.39
CA LYS A 276 -11.15 14.38 -0.26
C LYS A 276 -11.51 12.91 -0.44
N ILE A 277 -10.72 12.19 -1.22
CA ILE A 277 -10.83 10.73 -1.32
C ILE A 277 -10.06 10.14 -0.14
N ARG A 278 -10.74 9.33 0.67
CA ARG A 278 -10.16 8.70 1.87
C ARG A 278 -10.32 7.19 1.82
N LEU A 279 -9.44 6.53 2.56
CA LEU A 279 -9.59 5.12 2.91
C LEU A 279 -10.85 4.96 3.79
N GLU A 280 -11.79 4.15 3.34
CA GLU A 280 -12.94 3.72 4.11
C GLU A 280 -12.54 2.48 4.90
N GLU A 281 -12.43 2.59 6.22
CA GLU A 281 -12.02 1.48 7.07
C GLU A 281 -13.17 0.53 7.42
N VAL A 282 -14.40 1.00 7.31
CA VAL A 282 -15.60 0.30 7.79
C VAL A 282 -16.59 0.13 6.65
N PHE A 283 -17.04 -1.10 6.46
CA PHE A 283 -18.16 -1.40 5.59
C PHE A 283 -19.46 -0.85 6.20
N ARG A 284 -20.07 0.13 5.54
CA ARG A 284 -21.27 0.85 6.01
C ARG A 284 -22.32 0.92 4.92
N HIS A 285 -23.54 1.27 5.32
CA HIS A 285 -24.63 1.61 4.40
C HIS A 285 -24.17 2.68 3.41
N ARG A 286 -24.52 2.47 2.14
CA ARG A 286 -24.23 3.42 1.08
C ARG A 286 -25.46 4.27 0.82
N THR A 287 -25.27 5.58 0.78
CA THR A 287 -26.33 6.56 0.51
C THR A 287 -26.09 7.21 -0.84
N GLU A 288 -27.13 7.81 -1.42
CA GLU A 288 -27.04 8.54 -2.70
C GLU A 288 -26.00 9.67 -2.66
N ALA A 289 -25.70 10.22 -1.48
CA ALA A 289 -24.71 11.27 -1.26
C ALA A 289 -23.24 10.82 -1.39
N SER A 290 -22.97 9.50 -1.51
CA SER A 290 -21.61 9.00 -1.77
C SER A 290 -21.67 7.75 -2.68
N PRO A 291 -21.85 7.98 -3.99
CA PRO A 291 -22.38 6.98 -4.91
C PRO A 291 -21.33 6.02 -5.47
N VAL A 292 -20.03 6.24 -5.24
CA VAL A 292 -18.95 5.39 -5.75
C VAL A 292 -17.96 5.09 -4.64
N GLU A 293 -17.70 3.79 -4.44
CA GLU A 293 -16.67 3.29 -3.57
C GLU A 293 -15.76 2.34 -4.38
N SER A 294 -14.48 2.68 -4.45
CA SER A 294 -13.49 1.97 -5.27
C SER A 294 -12.72 0.98 -4.41
N GLN A 295 -12.95 -0.30 -4.65
CA GLN A 295 -12.32 -1.38 -3.90
C GLN A 295 -11.17 -1.99 -4.68
N ILE A 296 -10.02 -2.20 -4.03
CA ILE A 296 -8.87 -2.85 -4.64
C ILE A 296 -8.91 -4.34 -4.37
N PHE A 297 -8.85 -5.13 -5.43
CA PHE A 297 -8.83 -6.58 -5.40
C PHE A 297 -7.47 -7.09 -5.90
N LEU A 298 -6.88 -8.01 -5.15
CA LEU A 298 -5.61 -8.67 -5.44
C LEU A 298 -5.89 -10.12 -5.79
N ASN A 299 -5.49 -10.55 -6.99
CA ASN A 299 -5.80 -11.88 -7.52
C ASN A 299 -7.29 -12.26 -7.34
N GLY A 300 -8.20 -11.33 -7.67
CA GLY A 300 -9.65 -11.53 -7.56
C GLY A 300 -10.22 -11.50 -6.15
N VAL A 301 -9.42 -11.28 -5.10
CA VAL A 301 -9.87 -11.24 -3.70
C VAL A 301 -9.75 -9.82 -3.13
N MET A 302 -10.74 -9.38 -2.36
CA MET A 302 -10.74 -8.04 -1.75
C MET A 302 -9.54 -7.84 -0.82
N SER A 303 -8.75 -6.80 -1.07
CA SER A 303 -7.50 -6.50 -0.34
C SER A 303 -7.71 -5.85 1.03
N GLY A 304 -8.94 -5.40 1.30
CA GLY A 304 -9.26 -4.55 2.45
C GLY A 304 -9.14 -3.05 2.17
N LEU A 305 -8.55 -2.65 1.05
CA LEU A 305 -8.48 -1.26 0.62
C LEU A 305 -9.74 -0.84 -0.11
N SER A 306 -10.45 0.11 0.48
CA SER A 306 -11.63 0.72 -0.11
C SER A 306 -11.53 2.23 -0.04
N TYR A 307 -11.83 2.91 -1.14
CA TYR A 307 -11.72 4.36 -1.25
C TYR A 307 -13.05 5.01 -1.55
N LYS A 308 -13.31 6.12 -0.87
CA LYS A 308 -14.57 6.84 -1.00
C LYS A 308 -14.31 8.35 -0.93
N CYS A 309 -15.03 9.09 -1.77
CA CYS A 309 -15.02 10.55 -1.69
C CYS A 309 -15.89 11.00 -0.52
N GLU A 310 -15.31 11.80 0.39
CA GLU A 310 -16.09 12.44 1.44
C GLU A 310 -17.12 13.38 0.82
N ALA A 311 -18.38 13.20 1.20
CA ALA A 311 -19.41 14.18 0.89
C ALA A 311 -19.00 15.52 1.50
N ALA A 312 -19.05 16.59 0.70
CA ALA A 312 -18.82 17.94 1.20
C ALA A 312 -19.77 18.18 2.40
N PRO A 313 -19.28 18.75 3.53
CA PRO A 313 -20.16 19.07 4.64
C PRO A 313 -21.28 19.95 4.11
N HIS A 314 -22.53 19.51 4.27
CA HIS A 314 -23.72 20.29 3.88
C HIS A 314 -23.64 21.67 4.55
N ARG A 315 -23.12 22.67 3.83
CA ARG A 315 -23.26 24.09 4.18
C ARG A 315 -24.62 24.59 3.69
N PHE A 316 -25.70 23.96 4.15
CA PHE A 316 -27.03 24.57 4.17
C PHE A 316 -27.84 23.91 5.29
N LYS A 317 -27.51 24.23 6.55
CA LYS A 317 -28.58 24.37 7.53
C LYS A 317 -29.28 25.68 7.18
N VAL A 318 -30.36 25.60 6.42
CA VAL A 318 -31.33 26.70 6.41
C VAL A 318 -31.83 26.79 7.84
N ASP A 319 -31.47 27.86 8.52
CA ASP A 319 -32.02 28.17 9.83
C ASP A 319 -33.49 28.55 9.64
N LEU A 320 -34.37 27.56 9.78
CA LEU A 320 -35.82 27.71 9.71
C LEU A 320 -36.35 28.62 10.84
N SER A 321 -35.53 29.05 11.80
CA SER A 321 -35.92 30.04 12.81
C SER A 321 -36.14 31.44 12.24
N SER A 322 -35.70 31.70 11.00
CA SER A 322 -35.88 32.97 10.29
C SER A 322 -37.13 33.05 9.42
N LEU A 323 -37.93 31.98 9.33
CA LEU A 323 -39.21 32.03 8.62
C LEU A 323 -40.26 32.79 9.46
N PRO A 324 -40.93 33.82 8.91
CA PRO A 324 -41.98 34.52 9.61
C PRO A 324 -43.13 33.56 9.92
N ARG A 325 -43.56 33.50 11.19
CA ARG A 325 -44.71 32.70 11.60
C ARG A 325 -45.95 33.12 10.81
N PRO A 326 -46.76 32.18 10.30
CA PRO A 326 -48.02 32.53 9.66
C PRO A 326 -48.92 33.24 10.68
N ARG A 327 -49.45 34.41 10.28
CA ARG A 327 -50.41 35.18 11.08
C ARG A 327 -51.63 34.32 11.33
N ALA A 328 -51.97 34.13 12.61
CA ALA A 328 -53.22 33.51 13.01
C ALA A 328 -54.39 34.32 12.40
N ALA A 329 -55.27 33.62 11.70
CA ALA A 329 -56.52 34.17 11.23
C ALA A 329 -57.35 34.58 12.46
N VAL A 330 -57.72 35.85 12.51
CA VAL A 330 -58.71 36.36 13.48
C VAL A 330 -60.06 35.80 13.04
N SER A 331 -60.59 34.86 13.82
CA SER A 331 -61.98 34.42 13.70
C SER A 331 -62.89 35.55 14.16
N SER A 332 -63.66 36.08 13.23
CA SER A 332 -64.81 36.95 13.48
C SER A 332 -65.91 36.19 14.23
N SER A 333 -66.41 36.79 15.29
CA SER A 333 -67.73 36.51 15.87
C SER A 333 -68.40 37.82 16.22
#